data_AF-A0A0L7LGN5-F1
#
_entry.id   AF-A0A0L7LGN5-F1
#
_cell.length_a   1.000
_cell.length_b   1.000
_cell.length_c   1.000
_cell.angle_alpha   90.00
_cell.angle_beta   90.00
_cell.angle_gamma   90.00
#
_symmetry.space_group_name_H-M   'P 1'
#
loop_
_entity.id
_entity.type
_entity.pdbx_description
1 polymer ?
#
loop_
_entity_poly.entity_id
_entity_poly.type
_entity_poly.pdbx_seq_one_letter_code
_entity_poly.pdbx_strand_id
1 'polypeptide(L)'
;FNQTKARIILSLNFKSTDDSLPFFGLPLKQLVQIQKTTKNDKREKFCENRLYYISSKINVKKGVTGDRILRDLWVLKYKHETIAARLEQVQAMGVDTLYPWMIKKFLDFLIDEGFNVEDIVEKPRVLASSQKTIKYRLDKLRNLGLHDINLNTLCRSRKGFQKYYASLETIMKDCNNSSGRG
;
A
#
# COMPACT_ATOMS: atom_id res chain seq x y z
N PHE A 1 -8.72 30.92 11.89
CA PHE A 1 -9.29 29.56 12.05
C PHE A 1 -10.25 29.28 10.89
N ASN A 2 -10.10 28.20 10.11
CA ASN A 2 -10.97 27.95 8.95
C ASN A 2 -12.27 27.24 9.40
N GLN A 3 -13.37 27.99 9.48
CA GLN A 3 -14.65 27.53 10.02
C GLN A 3 -15.23 26.33 9.24
N THR A 4 -15.00 26.27 7.93
CA THR A 4 -15.42 25.15 7.07
C THR A 4 -14.70 23.86 7.43
N LYS A 5 -13.38 23.92 7.66
CA LYS A 5 -12.61 22.73 8.09
C LYS A 5 -13.13 22.19 9.43
N ALA A 6 -13.34 23.09 10.40
CA ALA A 6 -13.82 22.70 11.73
C ALA A 6 -15.18 21.98 11.67
N ARG A 7 -16.13 22.50 10.87
CA ARG A 7 -17.44 21.85 10.66
C ARG A 7 -17.30 20.45 10.07
N ILE A 8 -16.42 20.28 9.07
CA ILE A 8 -16.18 18.95 8.47
C ILE A 8 -15.61 17.99 9.51
N ILE A 9 -14.57 18.39 10.24
CA ILE A 9 -13.90 17.54 11.24
C ILE A 9 -14.86 17.11 12.34
N LEU A 10 -15.68 18.05 12.86
CA LEU A 10 -16.72 17.74 13.84
C LEU A 10 -17.74 16.72 13.31
N SER A 11 -18.11 16.80 12.02
CA SER A 11 -19.04 15.84 11.41
C SER A 11 -18.49 14.43 11.25
N LEU A 12 -17.17 14.22 11.40
CA LEU A 12 -16.55 12.90 11.29
C LEU A 12 -16.66 12.07 12.58
N ASN A 13 -17.22 12.62 13.67
CA ASN A 13 -17.50 11.91 14.93
C ASN A 13 -16.26 11.21 15.53
N PHE A 14 -15.18 11.96 15.79
CA PHE A 14 -14.03 11.43 16.53
C PHE A 14 -14.39 11.22 18.01
N LYS A 15 -13.85 10.18 18.64
CA LYS A 15 -14.02 9.84 20.06
C LYS A 15 -13.21 10.75 21.00
N SER A 16 -12.10 11.32 20.52
CA SER A 16 -11.27 12.26 21.27
C SER A 16 -10.88 13.45 20.41
N THR A 17 -10.53 14.55 21.08
CA THR A 17 -9.95 15.73 20.42
C THR A 17 -8.63 15.39 19.76
N ASP A 18 -7.81 14.56 20.41
CA ASP A 18 -6.47 14.18 19.93
C ASP A 18 -6.52 13.46 18.60
N ASP A 19 -7.50 12.56 18.41
CA ASP A 19 -7.71 11.85 17.15
C ASP A 19 -8.09 12.79 16.00
N SER A 20 -8.70 13.93 16.32
CA SER A 20 -9.11 14.94 15.33
C SER A 20 -7.99 15.91 14.96
N LEU A 21 -6.96 16.08 15.80
CA LEU A 21 -5.87 17.04 15.59
C LEU A 21 -5.16 16.88 14.24
N PRO A 22 -4.79 15.67 13.79
CA PRO A 22 -4.13 15.49 12.49
C PRO A 22 -4.96 15.99 11.31
N PHE A 23 -6.29 16.02 11.43
CA PHE A 23 -7.19 16.44 10.35
C PHE A 23 -7.22 17.96 10.15
N PHE A 24 -6.91 18.76 11.18
CA PHE A 24 -6.84 20.22 11.02
C PHE A 24 -5.70 20.66 10.08
N GLY A 25 -4.61 19.88 10.04
CA GLY A 25 -3.48 20.08 9.13
C GLY A 25 -3.78 19.72 7.67
N LEU A 26 -4.83 18.96 7.39
CA LEU A 26 -5.13 18.51 6.03
C LEU A 26 -5.65 19.65 5.13
N PRO A 27 -5.35 19.61 3.81
CA PRO A 27 -5.99 20.50 2.84
C PRO A 27 -7.52 20.32 2.83
N LEU A 28 -8.28 21.42 2.66
CA LEU A 28 -9.75 21.39 2.67
C LEU A 28 -10.32 20.38 1.66
N LYS A 29 -9.73 20.30 0.46
CA LYS A 29 -10.12 19.33 -0.58
C LYS A 29 -10.05 17.88 -0.08
N GLN A 30 -9.06 17.55 0.75
CA GLN A 30 -8.94 16.19 1.32
C GLN A 30 -10.02 15.94 2.36
N LEU A 31 -10.30 16.91 3.23
CA LEU A 31 -11.38 16.82 4.23
C LEU A 31 -12.75 16.63 3.59
N VAL A 32 -13.05 17.40 2.55
CA VAL A 32 -14.29 17.26 1.77
C VAL A 32 -14.39 15.87 1.14
N GLN A 33 -13.29 15.34 0.59
CA GLN A 33 -13.29 13.99 0.03
C GLN A 33 -13.57 12.93 1.09
N ILE A 34 -12.93 13.02 2.25
CA ILE A 34 -13.15 12.09 3.37
C ILE A 34 -14.63 12.14 3.79
N GLN A 35 -15.15 13.33 4.08
CA GLN A 35 -16.55 13.52 4.47
C GLN A 35 -17.52 12.95 3.43
N LYS A 36 -17.32 13.24 2.14
CA LYS A 36 -18.18 12.71 1.07
C LYS A 36 -18.15 11.19 1.00
N THR A 37 -17.02 10.56 1.30
CA THR A 37 -16.85 9.10 1.21
C THR A 37 -17.36 8.39 2.47
N THR A 38 -17.37 9.06 3.62
CA THR A 38 -17.79 8.47 4.92
C THR A 38 -19.20 8.86 5.34
N LYS A 39 -19.84 9.87 4.73
CA LYS A 39 -21.15 10.41 5.16
C LYS A 39 -22.27 9.38 5.29
N ASN A 40 -22.19 8.27 4.55
CA ASN A 40 -23.22 7.24 4.55
C ASN A 40 -22.88 6.07 5.48
N ASP A 41 -21.65 5.97 5.99
CA ASP A 41 -21.17 4.78 6.73
C ASP A 41 -22.07 4.42 7.91
N LYS A 42 -22.55 5.43 8.65
CA LYS A 42 -23.46 5.21 9.78
C LYS A 42 -24.84 4.75 9.33
N ARG A 43 -25.39 5.34 8.26
CA ARG A 43 -26.73 5.00 7.74
C ARG A 43 -26.75 3.58 7.17
N GLU A 44 -25.71 3.22 6.42
CA GLU A 44 -25.53 1.89 5.85
C GLU A 44 -25.06 0.85 6.89
N LYS A 45 -24.97 1.24 8.18
CA LYS A 45 -24.55 0.38 9.31
C LYS A 45 -23.15 -0.23 9.16
N PHE A 46 -22.28 0.40 8.39
CA PHE A 46 -20.89 -0.03 8.19
C PHE A 46 -19.99 0.28 9.40
N CYS A 47 -19.99 1.54 9.82
CA CYS A 47 -19.25 1.99 11.00
C CYS A 47 -19.68 3.41 11.39
N GLU A 48 -19.53 3.77 12.67
CA GLU A 48 -19.77 5.15 13.11
C GLU A 48 -18.66 6.11 12.67
N ASN A 49 -17.41 5.63 12.70
CA ASN A 49 -16.24 6.37 12.24
C ASN A 49 -15.21 5.38 11.70
N ARG A 50 -14.76 5.67 10.49
CA ARG A 50 -13.90 4.79 9.69
C ARG A 50 -12.49 4.63 10.25
N LEU A 51 -11.96 5.63 10.96
CA LEU A 51 -10.68 5.52 11.66
C LEU A 51 -10.71 4.38 12.67
N TYR A 52 -11.74 4.32 13.52
CA TYR A 52 -11.86 3.28 14.53
C TYR A 52 -12.21 1.92 13.94
N TYR A 53 -13.00 1.88 12.87
CA TYR A 53 -13.28 0.64 12.15
C TYR A 53 -12.00 0.00 11.60
N ILE A 54 -11.18 0.78 10.88
CA ILE A 54 -9.91 0.25 10.35
C ILE A 54 -8.99 -0.14 11.50
N SER A 55 -8.91 0.71 12.54
CA SER A 55 -8.07 0.45 13.70
C SER A 55 -8.44 -0.83 14.44
N SER A 56 -9.72 -1.21 14.50
CA SER A 56 -10.14 -2.44 15.16
C SER A 56 -9.89 -3.70 14.34
N LYS A 57 -9.75 -3.57 13.02
CA LYS A 57 -9.45 -4.68 12.10
C LYS A 57 -7.96 -4.94 11.93
N ILE A 58 -7.13 -3.91 12.07
CA ILE A 58 -5.68 -4.06 12.11
C ILE A 58 -5.31 -4.70 13.46
N ASN A 59 -4.82 -5.95 13.45
CA ASN A 59 -4.60 -6.73 14.67
C ASN A 59 -3.61 -6.03 15.62
N VAL A 60 -4.12 -5.61 16.79
CA VAL A 60 -3.45 -4.75 17.79
C VAL A 60 -2.67 -5.60 18.80
N LYS A 61 -2.08 -6.73 18.40
CA LYS A 61 -1.26 -7.55 19.33
C LYS A 61 -0.01 -6.81 19.87
N LYS A 62 0.33 -5.61 19.37
CA LYS A 62 1.49 -4.81 19.81
C LYS A 62 1.23 -3.30 19.89
N GLY A 63 0.15 -2.86 20.54
CA GLY A 63 0.01 -1.46 20.97
C GLY A 63 0.09 -0.42 19.83
N VAL A 64 -0.35 -0.80 18.63
CA VAL A 64 -0.44 0.12 17.50
C VAL A 64 -1.71 0.94 17.69
N THR A 65 -1.59 2.03 18.42
CA THR A 65 -2.57 3.11 18.50
C THR A 65 -2.88 3.65 17.09
N GLY A 66 -4.04 4.32 16.94
CA GLY A 66 -4.52 4.88 15.67
C GLY A 66 -3.49 5.70 14.89
N ASP A 67 -2.39 6.12 15.53
CA ASP A 67 -1.16 6.71 14.99
C ASP A 67 -0.73 6.18 13.62
N ARG A 68 -0.78 4.87 13.36
CA ARG A 68 -0.38 4.35 12.04
C ARG A 68 -1.35 4.75 10.93
N ILE A 69 -2.66 4.72 11.20
CA ILE A 69 -3.67 5.20 10.25
C ILE A 69 -3.61 6.72 10.15
N LEU A 70 -3.32 7.43 11.25
CA LEU A 70 -3.14 8.88 11.27
C LEU A 70 -1.95 9.34 10.41
N ARG A 71 -0.92 8.49 10.20
CA ARG A 71 0.15 8.73 9.22
C ARG A 71 -0.28 8.51 7.77
N ASP A 72 -1.34 7.73 7.56
CA ASP A 72 -1.82 7.28 6.25
C ASP A 72 -3.32 7.58 6.05
N LEU A 73 -3.74 8.82 6.36
CA LEU A 73 -5.14 9.27 6.27
C LEU A 73 -5.77 9.09 4.88
N TRP A 74 -4.97 8.80 3.86
CA TRP A 74 -5.46 8.49 2.52
C TRP A 74 -6.38 7.28 2.49
N VAL A 75 -6.22 6.32 3.41
CA VAL A 75 -7.04 5.10 3.47
C VAL A 75 -8.53 5.42 3.68
N LEU A 76 -8.82 6.51 4.40
CA LEU A 76 -10.19 6.94 4.71
C LEU A 76 -10.97 7.39 3.46
N LYS A 77 -10.27 7.65 2.35
CA LYS A 77 -10.87 8.07 1.06
C LYS A 77 -11.36 6.89 0.20
N TYR A 78 -11.12 5.64 0.59
CA TYR A 78 -11.69 4.47 -0.10
C TYR A 78 -13.12 4.20 0.36
N LYS A 79 -13.92 3.52 -0.46
CA LYS A 79 -15.25 3.04 -0.03
C LYS A 79 -15.11 2.00 1.09
N HIS A 80 -16.09 1.92 1.99
CA HIS A 80 -16.05 0.99 3.12
C HIS A 80 -15.87 -0.45 2.65
N GLU A 81 -16.61 -0.87 1.63
CA GLU A 81 -16.59 -2.21 1.06
C GLU A 81 -15.21 -2.54 0.47
N THR A 82 -14.56 -1.57 -0.16
CA THR A 82 -13.18 -1.73 -0.65
C THR A 82 -12.21 -1.97 0.52
N ILE A 83 -12.36 -1.22 1.61
CA ILE A 83 -11.51 -1.40 2.79
C ILE A 83 -11.78 -2.76 3.43
N ALA A 84 -13.04 -3.14 3.60
CA ALA A 84 -13.46 -4.40 4.22
C ALA A 84 -12.93 -5.62 3.43
N ALA A 85 -13.19 -5.67 2.13
CA ALA A 85 -12.71 -6.76 1.27
C ALA A 85 -11.19 -6.88 1.29
N ARG A 86 -10.47 -5.76 1.36
CA ARG A 86 -9.00 -5.75 1.44
C ARG A 86 -8.48 -6.25 2.77
N LEU A 87 -9.09 -5.82 3.86
CA LEU A 87 -8.71 -6.28 5.20
C LEU A 87 -8.94 -7.79 5.31
N GLU A 88 -10.08 -8.29 4.82
CA GLU A 88 -10.39 -9.72 4.79
C GLU A 88 -9.39 -10.50 3.92
N GLN A 89 -9.11 -10.03 2.70
CA GLN A 89 -8.13 -10.64 1.81
C GLN A 89 -6.75 -10.75 2.48
N VAL A 90 -6.25 -9.68 3.09
CA VAL A 90 -4.92 -9.67 3.71
C VAL A 90 -4.89 -10.48 5.00
N GLN A 91 -5.99 -10.54 5.77
CA GLN A 91 -6.11 -11.43 6.93
C GLN A 91 -6.11 -12.90 6.51
N ALA A 92 -6.81 -13.24 5.42
CA ALA A 92 -6.83 -14.59 4.87
C ALA A 92 -5.46 -15.07 4.39
N MET A 93 -4.56 -14.13 4.05
CA MET A 93 -3.17 -14.41 3.68
C MET A 93 -2.26 -14.68 4.91
N GLY A 94 -2.81 -14.83 6.11
CA GLY A 94 -2.02 -15.16 7.30
C GLY A 94 -1.10 -14.04 7.80
N VAL A 95 -1.33 -12.80 7.37
CA VAL A 95 -0.50 -11.65 7.76
C VAL A 95 -0.87 -11.17 9.17
N ASP A 96 0.02 -11.40 10.14
CA ASP A 96 -0.20 -11.03 11.54
C ASP A 96 -0.27 -9.50 11.78
N THR A 97 0.42 -8.71 10.95
CA THR A 97 0.50 -7.25 11.11
C THR A 97 0.01 -6.53 9.86
N LEU A 98 -1.15 -5.88 9.98
CA LEU A 98 -1.73 -5.09 8.89
C LEU A 98 -1.19 -3.66 8.88
N TYR A 99 -0.98 -3.12 7.68
CA TYR A 99 -0.59 -1.74 7.46
C TYR A 99 -1.54 -1.04 6.49
N PRO A 100 -1.79 0.27 6.62
CA PRO A 100 -2.69 1.00 5.72
C PRO A 100 -2.36 0.83 4.24
N TRP A 101 -1.08 0.70 3.88
CA TRP A 101 -0.66 0.45 2.49
C TRP A 101 -1.18 -0.85 1.90
N MET A 102 -1.50 -1.87 2.72
CA MET A 102 -2.01 -3.16 2.25
C MET A 102 -3.39 -3.02 1.60
N ILE A 103 -4.09 -1.93 1.89
CA ILE A 103 -5.40 -1.61 1.29
C ILE A 103 -5.24 -0.99 -0.11
N LYS A 104 -4.01 -0.71 -0.58
CA LYS A 104 -3.77 -0.19 -1.94
C LYS A 104 -3.95 -1.30 -2.98
N LYS A 105 -4.49 -0.93 -4.14
CA LYS A 105 -4.47 -1.71 -5.40
C LYS A 105 -3.07 -2.19 -5.85
N PHE A 106 -2.01 -1.64 -5.25
CA PHE A 106 -0.65 -2.08 -5.55
C PHE A 106 -0.35 -3.48 -5.02
N LEU A 107 -1.07 -3.93 -3.98
CA LEU A 107 -0.96 -5.32 -3.55
C LEU A 107 -1.46 -6.28 -4.65
N ASP A 108 -2.61 -6.00 -5.28
CA ASP A 108 -3.09 -6.83 -6.40
C ASP A 108 -2.07 -6.93 -7.51
N PHE A 109 -1.51 -5.79 -7.91
CA PHE A 109 -0.55 -5.76 -8.99
C PHE A 109 0.64 -6.70 -8.72
N LEU A 110 1.14 -6.78 -7.48
CA LEU A 110 2.24 -7.70 -7.17
C LEU A 110 1.77 -9.16 -7.14
N ILE A 111 0.57 -9.43 -6.64
CA ILE A 111 -0.02 -10.78 -6.65
C ILE A 111 -0.25 -11.26 -8.10
N ASP A 112 -0.82 -10.41 -8.96
CA ASP A 112 -1.04 -10.67 -10.38
C ASP A 112 0.27 -10.89 -11.15
N GLU A 113 1.35 -10.25 -10.70
CA GLU A 113 2.71 -10.47 -11.22
C GLU A 113 3.39 -11.73 -10.66
N GLY A 114 2.71 -12.49 -9.78
CA GLY A 114 3.15 -13.79 -9.27
C GLY A 114 3.88 -13.76 -7.92
N PHE A 115 3.82 -12.65 -7.19
CA PHE A 115 4.46 -12.54 -5.87
C PHE A 115 3.54 -13.02 -4.75
N ASN A 116 4.09 -13.83 -3.85
CA ASN A 116 3.42 -14.22 -2.62
C ASN A 116 3.35 -13.06 -1.62
N VAL A 117 2.35 -13.08 -0.76
CA VAL A 117 2.05 -11.97 0.15
C VAL A 117 3.09 -11.88 1.25
N GLU A 118 3.56 -13.02 1.72
CA GLU A 118 4.62 -13.16 2.73
C GLU A 118 5.90 -12.45 2.25
N ASP A 119 6.28 -12.67 0.99
CA ASP A 119 7.44 -12.01 0.38
C ASP A 119 7.29 -10.48 0.34
N ILE A 120 6.08 -10.00 0.04
CA ILE A 120 5.77 -8.57 -0.02
C ILE A 120 5.80 -7.95 1.38
N VAL A 121 5.28 -8.65 2.38
CA VAL A 121 5.27 -8.23 3.79
C VAL A 121 6.69 -8.12 4.33
N GLU A 122 7.56 -9.07 4.01
CA GLU A 122 8.98 -8.99 4.37
C GLU A 122 9.70 -7.83 3.67
N LYS A 123 9.25 -7.47 2.46
CA LYS A 123 9.95 -6.53 1.57
C LYS A 123 9.03 -5.36 1.16
N PRO A 124 8.43 -4.61 2.12
CA PRO A 124 7.37 -3.64 1.84
C PRO A 124 7.87 -2.41 1.07
N ARG A 125 9.20 -2.25 0.95
CA ARG A 125 9.84 -1.18 0.18
C ARG A 125 9.44 -1.17 -1.29
N VAL A 126 9.04 -2.32 -1.85
CA VAL A 126 8.56 -2.42 -3.25
C VAL A 126 7.35 -1.50 -3.48
N LEU A 127 6.54 -1.29 -2.44
CA LEU A 127 5.32 -0.52 -2.49
C LEU A 127 5.54 1.00 -2.43
N ALA A 128 6.77 1.42 -2.15
CA ALA A 128 7.17 2.82 -2.20
C ALA A 128 7.52 3.27 -3.64
N SER A 129 7.77 2.33 -4.55
CA SER A 129 8.01 2.63 -5.97
C SER A 129 6.69 2.81 -6.73
N SER A 130 6.69 3.39 -7.92
CA SER A 130 5.45 3.40 -8.73
C SER A 130 5.24 2.05 -9.43
N GLN A 131 3.99 1.62 -9.60
CA GLN A 131 3.64 0.41 -10.38
C GLN A 131 4.33 0.40 -11.75
N LYS A 132 4.33 1.54 -12.46
CA LYS A 132 5.01 1.72 -13.75
C LYS A 132 6.51 1.38 -13.68
N THR A 133 7.17 1.78 -12.60
CA THR A 133 8.61 1.49 -12.40
C THR A 133 8.83 0.01 -12.14
N ILE A 134 8.00 -0.60 -11.28
CA ILE A 134 8.10 -2.03 -10.99
C ILE A 134 7.83 -2.86 -12.24
N LYS A 135 6.77 -2.55 -12.99
CA LYS A 135 6.44 -3.23 -14.25
C LYS A 135 7.59 -3.17 -15.26
N TYR A 136 8.12 -1.98 -15.52
CA TYR A 136 9.29 -1.80 -16.40
C TYR A 136 10.48 -2.67 -15.98
N ARG A 137 10.76 -2.76 -14.67
CA ARG A 137 11.88 -3.56 -14.15
C ARG A 137 11.62 -5.05 -14.24
N LEU A 138 10.39 -5.50 -13.98
CA LEU A 138 9.97 -6.89 -14.15
C LEU A 138 10.11 -7.33 -15.61
N ASP A 139 9.55 -6.56 -16.54
CA ASP A 139 9.58 -6.87 -17.97
C ASP A 139 11.04 -6.95 -18.47
N LYS A 140 11.90 -6.03 -18.02
CA LYS A 140 13.34 -6.08 -18.32
C LYS A 140 14.00 -7.38 -17.85
N LEU A 141 13.78 -7.79 -16.61
CA LEU A 141 14.39 -9.00 -16.05
C LEU A 141 13.83 -10.27 -16.71
N ARG A 142 12.51 -10.33 -16.95
CA ARG A 142 11.86 -11.46 -17.61
C ARG A 142 12.27 -11.61 -19.08
N ASN A 143 12.53 -10.52 -19.77
CA ASN A 143 13.07 -10.56 -21.14
C ASN A 143 14.51 -11.12 -21.18
N LEU A 144 15.21 -11.19 -20.05
CA LEU A 144 16.48 -11.92 -19.91
C LEU A 144 16.29 -13.40 -19.51
N GLY A 145 15.04 -13.88 -19.41
CA GLY A 145 14.70 -15.24 -18.97
C GLY A 145 14.63 -15.42 -17.46
N LEU A 146 14.68 -14.34 -16.66
CA LEU A 146 14.57 -14.43 -15.20
C LEU A 146 13.12 -14.38 -14.75
N HIS A 147 12.61 -15.50 -14.25
CA HIS A 147 11.25 -15.61 -13.73
C HIS A 147 11.20 -15.52 -12.19
N ASP A 148 12.22 -16.03 -11.49
CA ASP A 148 12.34 -15.94 -10.03
C ASP A 148 13.03 -14.63 -9.62
N ILE A 149 12.26 -13.54 -9.53
CA ILE A 149 12.79 -12.20 -9.27
C ILE A 149 12.69 -11.84 -7.79
N ASN A 150 13.82 -11.51 -7.16
CA ASN A 150 13.81 -10.97 -5.79
C ASN A 150 13.27 -9.52 -5.74
N LEU A 151 12.23 -9.28 -4.93
CA LEU A 151 11.61 -7.95 -4.76
C LEU A 151 12.61 -6.83 -4.39
N ASN A 152 13.66 -7.13 -3.63
CA ASN A 152 14.68 -6.13 -3.26
C ASN A 152 15.40 -5.57 -4.50
N THR A 153 15.58 -6.38 -5.55
CA THR A 153 16.16 -5.95 -6.82
C THR A 153 15.30 -4.89 -7.49
N LEU A 154 13.98 -5.05 -7.42
CA LEU A 154 13.00 -4.11 -7.97
C LEU A 154 12.97 -2.78 -7.19
N CYS A 155 13.53 -2.74 -5.98
CA CYS A 155 13.57 -1.56 -5.11
C CYS A 155 14.87 -0.75 -5.21
N ARG A 156 15.83 -1.16 -6.04
CA ARG A 156 17.14 -0.47 -6.16
C ARG A 156 16.99 0.97 -6.65
N SER A 157 17.97 1.82 -6.34
CA SER A 157 18.07 3.15 -6.95
C SER A 157 18.15 3.05 -8.48
N ARG A 158 17.85 4.12 -9.22
CA ARG A 158 17.91 4.10 -10.69
C ARG A 158 19.28 3.63 -11.20
N LYS A 159 20.36 4.24 -10.70
CA LYS A 159 21.74 3.85 -11.05
C LYS A 159 22.05 2.42 -10.59
N GLY A 160 21.60 2.03 -9.40
CA GLY A 160 21.82 0.69 -8.86
C GLY A 160 21.14 -0.42 -9.66
N PHE A 161 19.91 -0.19 -10.13
CA PHE A 161 19.18 -1.12 -10.99
C PHE A 161 19.86 -1.24 -12.36
N GLN A 162 20.25 -0.11 -12.97
CA GLN A 162 20.94 -0.11 -14.27
C GLN A 162 22.25 -0.91 -14.23
N LYS A 163 23.09 -0.69 -13.20
CA LYS A 163 24.33 -1.45 -13.03
C LYS A 163 24.06 -2.94 -12.87
N TYR A 164 23.09 -3.31 -12.02
CA TYR A 164 22.70 -4.70 -11.82
C TYR A 164 22.20 -5.36 -13.11
N TYR A 165 21.31 -4.70 -13.84
CA TYR A 165 20.77 -5.20 -15.11
C TYR A 165 21.87 -5.36 -16.17
N ALA A 166 22.78 -4.39 -16.31
CA ALA A 166 23.89 -4.48 -17.25
C ALA A 166 24.79 -5.69 -16.95
N SER A 167 25.09 -5.95 -15.67
CA SER A 167 25.87 -7.12 -15.27
C SER A 167 25.17 -8.44 -15.64
N LEU A 168 23.85 -8.54 -15.43
CA LEU A 168 23.09 -9.73 -15.83
C LEU A 168 23.07 -9.92 -17.35
N GLU A 169 22.92 -8.83 -18.10
CA GLU A 169 22.88 -8.90 -19.56
C GLU A 169 24.20 -9.41 -20.14
N THR A 170 25.35 -8.99 -19.58
CA THR A 170 26.67 -9.54 -19.93
C THR A 170 26.75 -11.04 -19.64
N ILE A 171 26.38 -11.46 -18.42
CA ILE A 171 26.44 -12.87 -18.02
C ILE A 171 25.58 -13.75 -18.93
N MET A 172 24.35 -13.32 -19.24
CA MET A 172 23.43 -14.09 -20.08
C MET A 172 23.90 -14.18 -21.54
N LYS A 173 24.55 -13.13 -22.07
CA LYS A 173 25.17 -13.17 -23.39
C LYS A 173 26.33 -14.17 -23.44
N ASP A 174 27.16 -14.19 -22.40
CA ASP A 174 28.32 -15.09 -22.34
C ASP A 174 27.90 -16.57 -22.24
N CYS A 175 26.85 -16.89 -21.48
CA CYS A 175 26.29 -18.25 -21.39
C CYS A 175 25.69 -18.75 -22.72
N ASN A 176 25.00 -17.87 -23.46
CA ASN A 176 24.41 -18.24 -24.75
C ASN A 176 25.49 -18.46 -25.83
N ASN A 177 26.58 -17.69 -25.80
CA ASN A 177 27.69 -17.84 -26.75
C ASN A 177 28.53 -19.10 -26.51
N SER A 178 28.57 -19.62 -25.28
CA SER A 178 29.31 -20.83 -24.92
C SER A 178 28.53 -22.13 -25.22
N SER A 179 27.20 -22.05 -25.32
CA SER A 179 26.32 -23.20 -25.63
C SER A 179 26.18 -23.50 -27.13
N GLY A 180 26.61 -22.58 -28.02
CA GLY A 180 26.53 -22.73 -29.48
C GLY A 180 27.80 -23.24 -30.16
N ARG A 181 28.77 -23.77 -29.39
CA ARG A 181 30.06 -24.30 -29.90
C ARG A 181 30.25 -25.82 -29.69
N GLY A 182 29.18 -26.54 -29.35
CA GLY A 182 29.16 -28.00 -29.23
C GLY A 182 28.68 -28.68 -30.49
#